data_AF-A0A3P9GZ85-F1
#
_entry.id   AF-A0A3P9GZ85-F1
#
_cell.length_a   1.000
_cell.length_b   1.000
_cell.length_c   1.000
_cell.angle_alpha   90.00
_cell.angle_beta   90.00
_cell.angle_gamma   90.00
#
_symmetry.space_group_name_H-M   'P 1'
#
loop_
_entity.id
_entity.type
_entity.pdbx_description
1 polymer ?
#
loop_
_entity_poly.entity_id
_entity_poly.type
_entity_poly.pdbx_seq_one_letter_code
_entity_poly.pdbx_strand_id
1 'polypeptide(L)'
;MSWLSPVQWAKWTWSAVTGGAGDDGQLRAKDEREDQDGTKTDETKTKLCFSNRKYCLYRFHDEEKLAGSVGVKPERIQNRVRLVSFYLQQNDDACKLKRSSGGSEMQKAGSQVLDSICISEAEKQAVLSLIREEVLTKEAEINDWKKKYEQGKQQVEEMRKIVAEYETTIAQMIEDDQRRTLSSQKALHAVTLEKEAALADLNSVERSLSDVFRRYENTKSNLEGFKKNEEMLKKCAQDYLARVKQEEQRYQTLKLHTEEKLNKANEEIATVRAKASSENMALTASLRKEQMKNESLEQALQQKNQELEELTKICDELIAKMGKYD
;
A
#
# COMPACT_ATOMS: atom_id res chain seq x y z
N MET A 1 -13.42 51.67 5.11
CA MET A 1 -13.14 50.23 5.00
C MET A 1 -11.73 50.09 4.47
N SER A 2 -10.80 49.65 5.31
CA SER A 2 -9.38 49.50 4.94
C SER A 2 -9.25 48.27 4.05
N TRP A 3 -8.82 48.47 2.80
CA TRP A 3 -8.57 47.38 1.87
C TRP A 3 -7.29 46.67 2.30
N LEU A 4 -7.33 45.33 2.39
CA LEU A 4 -6.17 44.51 2.71
C LEU A 4 -5.07 44.78 1.67
N SER A 5 -3.83 44.92 2.15
CA SER A 5 -2.64 44.94 1.27
C SER A 5 -2.62 43.68 0.39
N PRO A 6 -2.15 43.74 -0.87
CA PRO A 6 -2.09 42.60 -1.78
C PRO A 6 -1.43 41.35 -1.15
N VAL A 7 -0.44 41.54 -0.27
CA VAL A 7 0.22 40.45 0.46
C VAL A 7 -0.69 39.82 1.51
N GLN A 8 -1.53 40.61 2.17
CA GLN A 8 -2.50 40.13 3.15
C GLN A 8 -3.66 39.38 2.47
N TRP A 9 -4.07 39.83 1.28
CA TRP A 9 -5.05 39.12 0.47
C TRP A 9 -4.50 37.77 -0.02
N ALA A 10 -3.24 37.73 -0.45
CA ALA A 10 -2.56 36.48 -0.80
C ALA A 10 -2.41 35.53 0.41
N LYS A 11 -2.04 36.04 1.59
CA LYS A 11 -1.97 35.21 2.81
C LYS A 11 -3.33 34.65 3.22
N TRP A 12 -4.38 35.46 3.12
CA TRP A 12 -5.74 35.06 3.48
C TRP A 12 -6.29 34.00 2.51
N THR A 13 -6.12 34.20 1.21
CA THR A 13 -6.54 33.22 0.18
C THR A 13 -5.77 31.92 0.30
N TRP A 14 -4.47 31.96 0.61
CA TRP A 14 -3.69 30.75 0.85
C TRP A 14 -4.13 30.00 2.10
N SER A 15 -4.39 30.72 3.20
CA SER A 15 -4.87 30.11 4.45
C SER A 15 -6.28 29.50 4.30
N ALA A 16 -7.14 30.09 3.46
CA ALA A 16 -8.46 29.56 3.13
C ALA A 16 -8.39 28.32 2.21
N VAL A 17 -7.39 28.25 1.33
CA VAL A 17 -7.16 27.13 0.40
C VAL A 17 -6.47 25.93 1.05
N THR A 18 -5.60 26.14 2.04
CA THR A 18 -4.80 25.06 2.65
C THR A 18 -5.29 24.63 4.03
N GLY A 19 -6.37 25.20 4.55
CA GLY A 19 -6.96 24.79 5.84
C GLY A 19 -5.97 24.92 7.02
N GLY A 20 -5.32 26.09 7.14
CA GLY A 20 -4.39 26.36 8.24
C GLY A 20 -5.10 26.69 9.55
N ALA A 21 -4.95 25.83 10.55
CA ALA A 21 -5.39 26.02 11.92
C ALA A 21 -4.82 27.33 12.52
N GLY A 22 -5.72 28.24 12.87
CA GLY A 22 -5.46 29.42 13.69
C GLY A 22 -6.60 29.54 14.69
N ASP A 23 -6.30 29.23 15.93
CA ASP A 23 -7.13 29.41 17.13
C ASP A 23 -7.57 30.89 17.24
N ASP A 24 -8.86 31.11 17.53
CA ASP A 24 -9.43 32.28 18.22
C ASP A 24 -10.99 32.24 18.18
N GLY A 25 -11.59 31.81 19.30
CA GLY A 25 -12.73 32.48 19.95
C GLY A 25 -14.12 32.61 19.28
N GLN A 26 -14.98 31.59 19.53
CA GLN A 26 -16.38 31.67 20.00
C GLN A 26 -17.43 32.60 19.33
N LEU A 27 -18.48 32.02 18.69
CA LEU A 27 -19.91 32.13 19.09
C LEU A 27 -20.88 31.35 18.15
N ARG A 28 -21.26 30.14 18.60
CA ARG A 28 -22.62 29.57 18.76
C ARG A 28 -23.73 29.86 17.72
N ALA A 29 -24.19 28.81 17.02
CA ALA A 29 -25.59 28.35 17.04
C ALA A 29 -25.73 26.96 16.37
N LYS A 30 -26.56 26.13 17.00
CA LYS A 30 -26.87 24.73 16.69
C LYS A 30 -27.58 24.56 15.34
N ASP A 31 -27.30 23.46 14.65
CA ASP A 31 -28.37 22.59 14.17
C ASP A 31 -27.88 21.14 14.15
N GLU A 32 -28.62 20.32 14.90
CA GLU A 32 -28.46 18.87 15.00
C GLU A 32 -29.08 18.24 13.74
N ARG A 33 -28.29 17.47 13.00
CA ARG A 33 -28.82 16.39 12.17
C ARG A 33 -27.82 15.26 12.14
N GLU A 34 -28.20 14.18 12.82
CA GLU A 34 -27.53 12.90 12.84
C GLU A 34 -27.55 12.30 11.43
N ASP A 35 -26.38 11.94 10.91
CA ASP A 35 -26.23 10.87 9.94
C ASP A 35 -25.14 9.93 10.46
N GLN A 36 -25.60 8.91 11.17
CA GLN A 36 -24.82 7.71 11.46
C GLN A 36 -24.75 6.87 10.20
N ASP A 37 -23.64 6.90 9.47
CA ASP A 37 -23.25 5.76 8.64
C ASP A 37 -21.73 5.75 8.38
N GLY A 38 -21.08 4.59 8.55
CA GLY A 38 -19.83 4.29 7.84
C GLY A 38 -18.50 4.11 8.58
N THR A 39 -18.39 4.15 9.92
CA THR A 39 -17.08 3.99 10.61
C THR A 39 -16.81 2.63 11.28
N LYS A 40 -17.69 1.63 11.13
CA LYS A 40 -17.48 0.29 11.75
C LYS A 40 -16.61 -0.69 10.93
N THR A 41 -16.28 -0.37 9.69
CA THR A 41 -15.59 -1.29 8.76
C THR A 41 -14.06 -1.17 8.74
N ASP A 42 -13.48 -0.06 9.22
CA ASP A 42 -12.01 0.14 9.19
C ASP A 42 -11.29 -0.26 10.49
N GLU A 43 -11.95 -0.16 11.65
CA GLU A 43 -11.39 -0.70 12.90
C GLU A 43 -11.33 -2.24 12.89
N THR A 44 -12.27 -2.90 12.23
CA THR A 44 -12.34 -4.36 12.14
C THR A 44 -11.25 -4.92 11.23
N LYS A 45 -10.88 -4.22 10.15
CA LYS A 45 -9.76 -4.60 9.27
C LYS A 45 -8.40 -4.39 9.93
N THR A 46 -8.22 -3.29 10.65
CA THR A 46 -6.99 -3.03 11.40
C THR A 46 -6.78 -4.09 12.51
N LYS A 47 -7.84 -4.46 13.24
CA LYS A 47 -7.81 -5.55 14.25
C LYS A 47 -7.50 -6.93 13.64
N LEU A 48 -7.94 -7.19 12.40
CA LEU A 48 -7.65 -8.46 11.70
C LEU A 48 -6.16 -8.59 11.33
N CYS A 49 -5.51 -7.50 10.91
CA CYS A 49 -4.06 -7.48 10.65
C CYS A 49 -3.24 -7.70 11.94
N PHE A 50 -3.64 -7.13 13.07
CA PHE A 50 -2.96 -7.36 14.35
C PHE A 50 -3.17 -8.78 14.92
N SER A 51 -4.35 -9.38 14.71
CA SER A 51 -4.63 -10.76 15.14
C SER A 51 -3.75 -11.78 14.39
N ASN A 52 -3.59 -11.62 13.07
CA ASN A 52 -2.73 -12.50 12.26
C ASN A 52 -1.24 -12.44 12.67
N ARG A 53 -0.77 -11.29 13.17
CA ARG A 53 0.59 -11.12 13.71
C ARG A 53 0.83 -11.97 14.97
N LYS A 54 -0.20 -12.15 15.82
CA LYS A 54 -0.10 -12.94 17.07
C LYS A 54 -0.11 -14.45 16.80
N TYR A 55 -0.89 -14.90 15.81
CA TYR A 55 -0.93 -16.32 15.41
C TYR A 55 0.35 -16.79 14.69
N CYS A 56 1.00 -15.93 13.89
CA CYS A 56 2.26 -16.29 13.24
C CYS A 56 3.45 -16.38 14.22
N LEU A 57 3.55 -15.46 15.19
CA LEU A 57 4.61 -15.49 16.21
C LEU A 57 4.51 -16.70 17.16
N TYR A 58 3.29 -17.15 17.49
CA TYR A 58 3.09 -18.35 18.31
C TYR A 58 3.50 -19.64 17.60
N ARG A 59 3.27 -19.73 16.28
CA ARG A 59 3.63 -20.93 15.51
C ARG A 59 5.15 -21.07 15.32
N PHE A 60 5.89 -19.96 15.21
CA PHE A 60 7.35 -19.97 15.10
C PHE A 60 8.07 -20.43 16.38
N HIS A 61 7.53 -20.14 17.56
CA HIS A 61 8.18 -20.49 18.83
C HIS A 61 8.02 -21.97 19.24
N ASP A 62 6.96 -22.64 18.78
CA ASP A 62 6.73 -24.07 19.02
C ASP A 62 7.58 -24.97 18.11
N GLU A 63 7.94 -24.53 16.91
CA GLU A 63 8.79 -25.30 15.99
C GLU A 63 10.27 -25.31 16.41
N GLU A 64 10.79 -24.24 17.01
CA GLU A 64 12.17 -24.22 17.56
C GLU A 64 12.36 -25.17 18.74
N LYS A 65 11.33 -25.42 19.55
CA LYS A 65 11.40 -26.35 20.69
C LYS A 65 11.41 -27.83 20.28
N LEU A 66 10.87 -28.17 19.11
CA LEU A 66 10.80 -29.55 18.64
C LEU A 66 12.06 -29.99 17.89
N ALA A 67 12.87 -29.06 17.38
CA ALA A 67 14.14 -29.37 16.71
C ALA A 67 15.31 -29.66 17.68
N GLY A 68 15.17 -29.35 18.98
CA GLY A 68 16.26 -29.40 19.96
C GLY A 68 16.50 -30.74 20.67
N SER A 69 15.73 -31.80 20.42
CA SER A 69 15.76 -33.03 21.25
C SER A 69 16.36 -34.29 20.62
N VAL A 70 16.89 -34.23 19.39
CA VAL A 70 17.48 -35.41 18.72
C VAL A 70 18.97 -35.19 18.43
N GLY A 71 19.78 -35.24 19.51
CA GLY A 71 21.23 -35.21 19.42
C GLY A 71 21.84 -36.26 20.35
N VAL A 72 21.94 -37.52 19.89
CA VAL A 72 22.69 -38.55 20.61
C VAL A 72 24.18 -38.20 20.54
N LYS A 73 24.80 -37.98 21.70
CA LYS A 73 26.21 -37.57 21.84
C LYS A 73 27.17 -38.60 21.20
N PRO A 74 28.08 -38.20 20.28
CA PRO A 74 28.99 -39.10 19.57
C PRO A 74 30.15 -39.69 20.42
N GLU A 75 30.32 -39.26 21.67
CA GLU A 75 31.45 -39.70 22.53
C GLU A 75 31.42 -41.20 22.93
N ARG A 76 30.25 -41.86 22.91
CA ARG A 76 30.16 -43.29 23.31
C ARG A 76 30.66 -44.26 22.25
N ILE A 77 30.67 -43.89 20.98
CA ILE A 77 31.05 -44.80 19.88
C ILE A 77 32.58 -44.82 19.71
N GLN A 78 33.24 -43.68 19.91
CA GLN A 78 34.70 -43.55 19.79
C GLN A 78 35.46 -44.38 20.85
N ASN A 79 34.92 -44.49 22.06
CA ASN A 79 35.52 -45.31 23.13
C ASN A 79 35.38 -46.83 22.91
N ARG A 80 34.35 -47.26 22.15
CA ARG A 80 34.12 -48.69 21.88
C ARG A 80 35.02 -49.22 20.76
N VAL A 81 35.31 -48.40 19.75
CA VAL A 81 36.23 -48.73 18.65
C VAL A 81 37.70 -48.78 19.12
N ARG A 82 38.11 -47.87 20.02
CA ARG A 82 39.45 -47.90 20.63
C ARG A 82 39.70 -49.16 21.45
N LEU A 83 38.68 -49.68 22.15
CA LEU A 83 38.80 -50.91 22.92
C LEU A 83 39.04 -52.12 22.01
N VAL A 84 38.30 -52.22 20.89
CA VAL A 84 38.43 -53.33 19.94
C VAL A 84 39.79 -53.30 19.22
N SER A 85 40.27 -52.12 18.82
CA SER A 85 41.59 -51.96 18.21
C SER A 85 42.73 -52.31 19.19
N PHE A 86 42.58 -52.00 20.49
CA PHE A 86 43.53 -52.39 21.53
C PHE A 86 43.61 -53.92 21.74
N TYR A 87 42.49 -54.64 21.64
CA TYR A 87 42.46 -56.10 21.77
C TYR A 87 43.03 -56.85 20.54
N LEU A 88 42.95 -56.27 19.34
CA LEU A 88 43.55 -56.86 18.14
C LEU A 88 45.07 -56.65 18.10
N GLN A 89 45.57 -55.49 18.54
CA GLN A 89 47.01 -55.21 18.62
C GLN A 89 47.77 -56.16 19.58
N GLN A 90 47.11 -56.65 20.64
CA GLN A 90 47.70 -57.60 21.60
C GLN A 90 47.87 -59.03 21.07
N ASN A 91 47.19 -59.41 19.97
CA ASN A 91 47.19 -60.78 19.46
C ASN A 91 48.18 -61.02 18.30
N ASP A 92 48.75 -59.96 17.71
CA ASP A 92 49.76 -60.10 16.65
C ASP A 92 51.20 -60.28 17.19
N ASP A 93 51.47 -59.93 18.46
CA ASP A 93 52.80 -60.05 19.08
C ASP A 93 53.10 -61.43 19.71
N ALA A 94 52.18 -62.40 19.65
CA ALA A 94 52.38 -63.73 20.25
C ALA A 94 53.00 -64.79 19.30
N CYS A 95 53.24 -64.47 18.01
CA CYS A 95 53.75 -65.43 17.01
C CYS A 95 55.20 -65.20 16.56
N LYS A 96 56.03 -64.52 17.37
CA LYS A 96 57.49 -64.55 17.23
C LYS A 96 58.16 -65.32 18.37
N LEU A 97 57.70 -66.56 18.62
CA LEU A 97 58.57 -67.53 19.28
C LEU A 97 59.59 -68.04 18.25
N LYS A 98 60.76 -67.39 18.29
CA LYS A 98 62.02 -67.82 17.71
C LYS A 98 62.22 -69.31 17.99
N ARG A 99 61.97 -70.16 16.99
CA ARG A 99 62.50 -71.53 16.94
C ARG A 99 64.02 -71.42 16.83
N SER A 100 64.69 -71.29 17.97
CA SER A 100 66.08 -71.70 18.09
C SER A 100 66.06 -73.21 18.34
N SER A 101 65.91 -73.98 17.26
CA SER A 101 66.33 -75.37 17.25
C SER A 101 67.86 -75.39 17.30
N GLY A 102 68.41 -75.17 18.50
CA GLY A 102 69.77 -75.60 18.80
C GLY A 102 69.70 -77.12 18.90
N GLY A 103 70.15 -77.81 17.86
CA GLY A 103 70.25 -79.25 17.86
C GLY A 103 71.10 -79.71 19.04
N SER A 104 70.60 -80.68 19.80
CA SER A 104 71.46 -81.49 20.64
C SER A 104 72.51 -82.14 19.75
N GLU A 105 73.75 -81.76 19.96
CA GLU A 105 74.93 -82.45 19.48
C GLU A 105 74.99 -83.82 20.17
N MET A 106 74.29 -84.80 19.59
CA MET A 106 74.39 -86.18 20.01
C MET A 106 75.71 -86.72 19.46
N GLN A 107 76.76 -86.65 20.28
CA GLN A 107 78.02 -87.31 20.03
C GLN A 107 77.78 -88.81 19.84
N LYS A 108 77.95 -89.25 18.59
CA LYS A 108 78.03 -90.66 18.21
C LYS A 108 79.52 -91.03 18.19
N ALA A 109 80.01 -91.66 19.25
CA ALA A 109 81.27 -92.38 19.21
C ALA A 109 81.26 -93.54 20.23
N GLY A 110 81.04 -94.75 19.69
CA GLY A 110 81.65 -95.99 20.17
C GLY A 110 81.24 -96.50 21.55
N SER A 111 80.11 -97.22 21.60
CA SER A 111 79.96 -98.32 22.56
C SER A 111 81.08 -99.33 22.30
N GLN A 112 82.05 -99.39 23.21
CA GLN A 112 83.05 -100.45 23.29
C GLN A 112 82.54 -101.46 24.33
N VAL A 113 82.31 -102.70 23.87
CA VAL A 113 81.98 -103.88 24.69
C VAL A 113 80.53 -103.96 25.21
N LEU A 114 79.59 -104.25 24.30
CA LEU A 114 78.41 -105.08 24.60
C LEU A 114 78.30 -106.23 23.57
N ASP A 115 79.44 -106.87 23.27
CA ASP A 115 79.47 -108.15 22.57
C ASP A 115 79.54 -109.25 23.64
N SER A 116 78.40 -109.63 24.21
CA SER A 116 78.13 -110.93 24.87
C SER A 116 76.72 -110.99 25.47
N ILE A 117 75.71 -110.57 24.72
CA ILE A 117 74.33 -111.03 24.94
C ILE A 117 73.87 -111.59 23.59
N CYS A 118 73.73 -112.93 23.50
CA CYS A 118 73.16 -113.61 22.35
C CYS A 118 71.66 -113.30 22.24
N ILE A 119 71.35 -112.15 21.65
CA ILE A 119 70.00 -111.82 21.16
C ILE A 119 69.87 -112.51 19.80
N SER A 120 68.88 -113.39 19.62
CA SER A 120 68.75 -114.14 18.36
C SER A 120 68.41 -113.20 17.18
N GLU A 121 68.75 -113.58 15.94
CA GLU A 121 68.41 -112.83 14.72
C GLU A 121 66.90 -112.47 14.67
N ALA A 122 66.04 -113.34 15.22
CA ALA A 122 64.61 -113.14 15.34
C ALA A 122 64.23 -112.03 16.34
N GLU A 123 64.95 -111.91 17.46
CA GLU A 123 64.72 -110.87 18.48
C GLU A 123 65.18 -109.49 17.99
N LYS A 124 66.30 -109.43 17.25
CA LYS A 124 66.74 -108.20 16.57
C LYS A 124 65.72 -107.74 15.52
N GLN A 125 65.15 -108.68 14.76
CA GLN A 125 64.12 -108.39 13.76
C GLN A 125 62.79 -107.94 14.42
N ALA A 126 62.43 -108.52 15.57
CA ALA A 126 61.25 -108.12 16.34
C ALA A 126 61.38 -106.68 16.89
N VAL A 127 62.54 -106.31 17.45
CA VAL A 127 62.81 -104.95 17.94
C VAL A 127 62.76 -103.93 16.79
N LEU A 128 63.35 -104.24 15.63
CA LEU A 128 63.25 -103.37 14.45
C LEU A 128 61.82 -103.23 13.93
N SER A 129 60.99 -104.27 14.03
CA SER A 129 59.58 -104.21 13.64
C SER A 129 58.78 -103.31 14.58
N LEU A 130 58.98 -103.42 15.90
CA LEU A 130 58.32 -102.55 16.88
C LEU A 130 58.73 -101.09 16.72
N ILE A 131 60.02 -100.81 16.47
CA ILE A 131 60.49 -99.46 16.18
C ILE A 131 59.85 -98.91 14.91
N ARG A 132 59.71 -99.72 13.85
CA ARG A 132 59.04 -99.30 12.61
C ARG A 132 57.56 -99.02 12.82
N GLU A 133 56.87 -99.85 13.61
CA GLU A 133 55.46 -99.65 13.94
C GLU A 133 55.25 -98.38 14.79
N GLU A 134 56.10 -98.15 15.80
CA GLU A 134 56.09 -96.91 16.60
C GLU A 134 56.41 -95.67 15.74
N VAL A 135 57.32 -95.79 14.76
CA VAL A 135 57.57 -94.71 13.80
C VAL A 135 56.34 -94.44 12.95
N LEU A 136 55.65 -95.48 12.45
CA LEU A 136 54.43 -95.34 11.66
C LEU A 136 53.28 -94.73 12.47
N THR A 137 53.10 -95.12 13.74
CA THR A 137 52.07 -94.51 14.61
C THR A 137 52.39 -93.07 14.93
N LYS A 138 53.66 -92.74 15.24
CA LYS A 138 54.11 -91.35 15.46
C LYS A 138 53.98 -90.50 14.20
N GLU A 139 54.27 -91.06 13.03
CA GLU A 139 54.06 -90.40 11.73
C GLU A 139 52.57 -90.15 11.46
N ALA A 140 51.69 -91.10 11.77
CA ALA A 140 50.24 -90.92 11.67
C ALA A 140 49.73 -89.84 12.64
N GLU A 141 50.18 -89.83 13.89
CA GLU A 141 49.85 -88.80 14.88
C GLU A 141 50.31 -87.41 14.41
N ILE A 142 51.55 -87.29 13.92
CA ILE A 142 52.09 -86.04 13.35
C ILE A 142 51.23 -85.55 12.18
N ASN A 143 50.83 -86.46 11.28
CA ASN A 143 49.98 -86.13 10.13
C ASN A 143 48.58 -85.68 10.56
N ASP A 144 47.98 -86.31 11.57
CA ASP A 144 46.69 -85.91 12.12
C ASP A 144 46.75 -84.53 12.78
N TRP A 145 47.79 -84.27 13.58
CA TRP A 145 48.02 -82.96 14.17
C TRP A 145 48.28 -81.90 13.11
N LYS A 146 49.00 -82.22 12.04
CA LYS A 146 49.22 -81.33 10.90
C LYS A 146 47.91 -80.99 10.19
N LYS A 147 47.03 -81.98 9.99
CA LYS A 147 45.71 -81.76 9.38
C LYS A 147 44.82 -80.88 10.27
N LYS A 148 44.76 -81.15 11.58
CA LYS A 148 44.00 -80.32 12.54
C LYS A 148 44.53 -78.89 12.62
N TYR A 149 45.86 -78.72 12.60
CA TYR A 149 46.49 -77.41 12.56
C TYR A 149 46.13 -76.64 11.28
N GLU A 150 46.20 -77.29 10.11
CA GLU A 150 45.86 -76.64 8.84
C GLU A 150 44.36 -76.29 8.77
N GLN A 151 43.47 -77.15 9.31
CA GLN A 151 42.04 -76.84 9.44
C GLN A 151 41.77 -75.64 10.35
N GLY A 152 42.41 -75.57 11.53
CA GLY A 152 42.30 -74.42 12.43
C GLY A 152 42.83 -73.13 11.81
N LYS A 153 43.93 -73.23 11.06
CA LYS A 153 44.51 -72.10 10.30
C LYS A 153 43.55 -71.60 9.20
N GLN A 154 42.88 -72.49 8.48
CA GLN A 154 41.85 -72.12 7.49
C GLN A 154 40.67 -71.41 8.14
N GLN A 155 40.14 -71.92 9.27
CA GLN A 155 39.03 -71.27 9.99
C GLN A 155 39.39 -69.87 10.50
N VAL A 156 40.61 -69.67 11.00
CA VAL A 156 41.09 -68.35 11.43
C VAL A 156 41.19 -67.40 10.22
N GLU A 157 41.62 -67.88 9.06
CA GLU A 157 41.69 -67.09 7.84
C GLU A 157 40.30 -66.67 7.34
N GLU A 158 39.32 -67.57 7.41
CA GLU A 158 37.92 -67.25 7.09
C GLU A 158 37.35 -66.21 8.05
N MET A 159 37.60 -66.34 9.35
CA MET A 159 37.19 -65.34 10.34
C MET A 159 37.83 -63.98 10.08
N ARG A 160 39.12 -63.94 9.71
CA ARG A 160 39.80 -62.68 9.34
C ARG A 160 39.12 -61.98 8.16
N LYS A 161 38.71 -62.73 7.13
CA LYS A 161 38.00 -62.15 5.98
C LYS A 161 36.68 -61.51 6.39
N ILE A 162 35.89 -62.21 7.19
CA ILE A 162 34.61 -61.70 7.71
C ILE A 162 34.84 -60.43 8.55
N VAL A 163 35.83 -60.43 9.44
CA VAL A 163 36.16 -59.24 10.25
C VAL A 163 36.59 -58.07 9.35
N ALA A 164 37.44 -58.30 8.35
CA ALA A 164 37.86 -57.25 7.41
C ALA A 164 36.68 -56.65 6.61
N GLU A 165 35.71 -57.48 6.24
CA GLU A 165 34.47 -57.03 5.58
C GLU A 165 33.61 -56.18 6.52
N TYR A 166 33.48 -56.56 7.80
CA TYR A 166 32.78 -55.76 8.80
C TYR A 166 33.49 -54.44 9.09
N GLU A 167 34.82 -54.43 9.20
CA GLU A 167 35.62 -53.21 9.37
C GLU A 167 35.39 -52.24 8.21
N THR A 168 35.40 -52.76 6.98
CA THR A 168 35.11 -51.97 5.77
C THR A 168 33.70 -51.40 5.80
N THR A 169 32.71 -52.22 6.17
CA THR A 169 31.30 -51.80 6.26
C THR A 169 31.10 -50.71 7.32
N ILE A 170 31.69 -50.88 8.50
CA ILE A 170 31.60 -49.90 9.59
C ILE A 170 32.28 -48.59 9.18
N ALA A 171 33.44 -48.64 8.53
CA ALA A 171 34.14 -47.45 8.04
C ALA A 171 33.29 -46.68 7.02
N GLN A 172 32.69 -47.39 6.05
CA GLN A 172 31.78 -46.79 5.07
C GLN A 172 30.56 -46.16 5.74
N MET A 173 29.92 -46.83 6.71
CA MET A 173 28.78 -46.28 7.44
C MET A 173 29.11 -44.98 8.18
N ILE A 174 30.31 -44.89 8.78
CA ILE A 174 30.77 -43.67 9.47
C ILE A 174 30.98 -42.53 8.46
N GLU A 175 31.64 -42.82 7.33
CA GLU A 175 31.88 -41.81 6.29
C GLU A 175 30.56 -41.31 5.69
N ASP A 176 29.63 -42.22 5.41
CA ASP A 176 28.30 -41.88 4.90
C ASP A 176 27.50 -41.04 5.89
N ASP A 177 27.53 -41.38 7.19
CA ASP A 177 26.84 -40.59 8.23
C ASP A 177 27.42 -39.17 8.36
N GLN A 178 28.75 -39.04 8.33
CA GLN A 178 29.42 -37.74 8.32
C GLN A 178 29.08 -36.94 7.07
N ARG A 179 29.11 -37.58 5.89
CA ARG A 179 28.75 -36.97 4.61
C ARG A 179 27.29 -36.51 4.61
N ARG A 180 26.36 -37.35 5.08
CA ARG A 180 24.93 -37.04 5.23
C ARG A 180 24.74 -35.87 6.18
N THR A 181 25.39 -35.87 7.34
CA THR A 181 25.34 -34.78 8.33
C THR A 181 25.80 -33.45 7.72
N LEU A 182 26.95 -33.44 7.05
CA LEU A 182 27.47 -32.22 6.39
C LEU A 182 26.55 -31.75 5.26
N SER A 183 26.01 -32.66 4.45
CA SER A 183 25.06 -32.31 3.38
C SER A 183 23.76 -31.73 3.94
N SER A 184 23.23 -32.31 5.03
CA SER A 184 22.04 -31.81 5.72
C SER A 184 22.28 -30.45 6.37
N GLN A 185 23.44 -30.22 6.99
CA GLN A 185 23.80 -28.92 7.57
C GLN A 185 23.91 -27.83 6.48
N LYS A 186 24.52 -28.14 5.34
CA LYS A 186 24.59 -27.23 4.19
C LYS A 186 23.19 -26.91 3.64
N ALA A 187 22.34 -27.92 3.47
CA ALA A 187 20.96 -27.72 3.02
C ALA A 187 20.16 -26.86 4.01
N LEU A 188 20.28 -27.11 5.30
CA LEU A 188 19.63 -26.32 6.35
C LEU A 188 20.09 -24.86 6.32
N HIS A 189 21.41 -24.62 6.19
CA HIS A 189 21.95 -23.27 6.10
C HIS A 189 21.45 -22.54 4.85
N ALA A 190 21.40 -23.21 3.70
CA ALA A 190 20.84 -22.64 2.47
C ALA A 190 19.38 -22.21 2.64
N VAL A 191 18.54 -23.09 3.21
CA VAL A 191 17.12 -22.77 3.48
C VAL A 191 16.97 -21.64 4.51
N THR A 192 17.87 -21.54 5.49
CA THR A 192 17.86 -20.44 6.46
C THR A 192 18.17 -19.10 5.78
N LEU A 193 19.17 -19.06 4.91
CA LEU A 193 19.50 -17.85 4.14
C LEU A 193 18.35 -17.44 3.21
N GLU A 194 17.72 -18.40 2.53
CA GLU A 194 16.53 -18.12 1.69
C GLU A 194 15.37 -17.58 2.52
N LYS A 195 15.12 -18.13 3.72
CA LYS A 195 14.12 -17.63 4.66
C LYS A 195 14.42 -16.19 5.08
N GLU A 196 15.67 -15.88 5.44
CA GLU A 196 16.08 -14.53 5.83
C GLU A 196 15.91 -13.51 4.70
N ALA A 197 16.27 -13.89 3.47
CA ALA A 197 16.05 -13.07 2.29
C ALA A 197 14.56 -12.80 2.05
N ALA A 198 13.71 -13.84 2.10
CA ALA A 198 12.26 -13.69 1.95
C ALA A 198 11.63 -12.81 3.04
N LEU A 199 12.13 -12.90 4.29
CA LEU A 199 11.70 -12.02 5.37
C LEU A 199 12.12 -10.56 5.14
N ALA A 200 13.32 -10.32 4.60
CA ALA A 200 13.77 -8.97 4.26
C ALA A 200 12.90 -8.36 3.16
N ASP A 201 12.56 -9.13 2.13
CA ASP A 201 11.67 -8.71 1.04
C ASP A 201 10.26 -8.41 1.56
N LEU A 202 9.72 -9.27 2.42
CA LEU A 202 8.42 -9.05 3.06
C LEU A 202 8.40 -7.73 3.85
N ASN A 203 9.42 -7.49 4.68
CA ASN A 203 9.55 -6.25 5.44
C ASN A 203 9.64 -5.01 4.53
N SER A 204 10.30 -5.14 3.37
CA SER A 204 10.38 -4.07 2.37
C SER A 204 8.99 -3.75 1.78
N VAL A 205 8.24 -4.80 1.40
CA VAL A 205 6.87 -4.66 0.91
C VAL A 205 5.97 -4.02 1.95
N GLU A 206 6.00 -4.46 3.20
CA GLU A 206 5.21 -3.89 4.30
C GLU A 206 5.49 -2.39 4.52
N ARG A 207 6.77 -1.98 4.42
CA ARG A 207 7.14 -0.54 4.49
C ARG A 207 6.59 0.24 3.30
N SER A 208 6.74 -0.28 2.08
CA SER A 208 6.23 0.37 0.88
C SER A 208 4.70 0.53 0.90
N LEU A 209 4.00 -0.50 1.39
CA LEU A 209 2.55 -0.50 1.54
C LEU A 209 2.11 0.55 2.57
N SER A 210 2.83 0.68 3.68
CA SER A 210 2.58 1.71 4.68
C SER A 210 2.73 3.13 4.12
N ASP A 211 3.73 3.39 3.27
CA ASP A 211 3.87 4.69 2.61
C ASP A 211 2.74 4.95 1.61
N VAL A 212 2.32 3.94 0.84
CA VAL A 212 1.16 4.05 -0.07
C VAL A 212 -0.11 4.40 0.70
N PHE A 213 -0.39 3.74 1.83
CA PHE A 213 -1.53 4.08 2.68
C PHE A 213 -1.46 5.52 3.20
N ARG A 214 -0.29 5.97 3.65
CA ARG A 214 -0.11 7.35 4.12
C ARG A 214 -0.36 8.36 3.00
N ARG A 215 0.12 8.11 1.78
CA ARG A 215 -0.14 8.96 0.62
C ARG A 215 -1.61 8.96 0.24
N TYR A 216 -2.25 7.79 0.27
CA TYR A 216 -3.68 7.65 0.00
C TYR A 216 -4.52 8.49 0.97
N GLU A 217 -4.29 8.37 2.27
CA GLU A 217 -5.03 9.14 3.29
C GLU A 217 -4.80 10.65 3.13
N ASN A 218 -3.58 11.09 2.80
CA ASN A 218 -3.30 12.50 2.50
C ASN A 218 -4.09 12.97 1.26
N THR A 219 -4.00 12.23 0.15
CA THR A 219 -4.74 12.58 -1.07
C THR A 219 -6.25 12.57 -0.84
N LYS A 220 -6.78 11.62 -0.07
CA LYS A 220 -8.18 11.57 0.33
C LYS A 220 -8.58 12.82 1.11
N SER A 221 -7.80 13.22 2.11
CA SER A 221 -8.04 14.46 2.87
C SER A 221 -8.03 15.71 1.97
N ASN A 222 -7.09 15.80 1.03
CA ASN A 222 -7.04 16.90 0.07
C ASN A 222 -8.27 16.93 -0.85
N LEU A 223 -8.73 15.76 -1.33
CA LEU A 223 -9.95 15.66 -2.15
C LEU A 223 -11.19 16.07 -1.37
N GLU A 224 -11.31 15.69 -0.10
CA GLU A 224 -12.38 16.17 0.78
C GLU A 224 -12.34 17.69 0.96
N GLY A 225 -11.14 18.28 1.06
CA GLY A 225 -10.94 19.72 1.07
C GLY A 225 -11.40 20.40 -0.22
N PHE A 226 -11.01 19.86 -1.38
CA PHE A 226 -11.45 20.39 -2.68
C PHE A 226 -12.97 20.29 -2.86
N LYS A 227 -13.60 19.20 -2.41
CA LYS A 227 -15.06 19.05 -2.44
C LYS A 227 -15.76 20.15 -1.64
N LYS A 228 -15.31 20.42 -0.40
CA LYS A 228 -15.83 21.53 0.42
C LYS A 228 -15.63 22.88 -0.26
N ASN A 229 -14.47 23.11 -0.86
CA ASN A 229 -14.19 24.36 -1.59
C ASN A 229 -15.13 24.53 -2.80
N GLU A 230 -15.36 23.46 -3.58
CA GLU A 230 -16.30 23.46 -4.70
C GLU A 230 -17.73 23.81 -4.25
N GLU A 231 -18.20 23.21 -3.14
CA GLU A 231 -19.52 23.50 -2.55
C GLU A 231 -19.64 24.98 -2.14
N MET A 232 -18.60 25.54 -1.52
CA MET A 232 -18.57 26.96 -1.13
C MET A 232 -18.58 27.90 -2.35
N LEU A 233 -17.81 27.59 -3.40
CA LEU A 233 -17.79 28.36 -4.64
C LEU A 233 -19.15 28.31 -5.35
N LYS A 234 -19.79 27.14 -5.39
CA LYS A 234 -21.15 26.98 -5.95
C LYS A 234 -22.16 27.84 -5.19
N LYS A 235 -22.13 27.83 -3.86
CA LYS A 235 -23.00 28.67 -3.04
C LYS A 235 -22.76 30.15 -3.30
N CYS A 236 -21.50 30.58 -3.37
CA CYS A 236 -21.15 31.97 -3.67
C CYS A 236 -21.65 32.42 -5.06
N ALA A 237 -21.51 31.57 -6.08
CA ALA A 237 -22.03 31.85 -7.42
C ALA A 237 -23.57 31.95 -7.43
N GLN A 238 -24.26 31.06 -6.69
CA GLN A 238 -25.72 31.11 -6.53
C GLN A 238 -26.18 32.41 -5.85
N ASP A 239 -25.49 32.84 -4.79
CA ASP A 239 -25.79 34.09 -4.09
C ASP A 239 -25.63 35.31 -5.00
N TYR A 240 -24.58 35.36 -5.83
CA TYR A 240 -24.42 36.42 -6.83
C TYR A 240 -25.54 36.41 -7.87
N LEU A 241 -25.91 35.24 -8.40
CA LEU A 241 -27.01 35.11 -9.35
C LEU A 241 -28.34 35.61 -8.75
N ALA A 242 -28.62 35.26 -7.49
CA ALA A 242 -29.82 35.71 -6.80
C ALA A 242 -29.84 37.24 -6.64
N ARG A 243 -28.70 37.85 -6.28
CA ARG A 243 -28.56 39.30 -6.15
C ARG A 243 -28.75 40.02 -7.48
N VAL A 244 -28.18 39.51 -8.57
CA VAL A 244 -28.35 40.07 -9.91
C VAL A 244 -29.83 40.05 -10.31
N LYS A 245 -30.51 38.91 -10.13
CA LYS A 245 -31.95 38.80 -10.43
C LYS A 245 -32.81 39.78 -9.62
N GLN A 246 -32.48 39.98 -8.34
CA GLN A 246 -33.20 40.93 -7.49
C GLN A 246 -33.04 42.37 -7.99
N GLU A 247 -31.83 42.77 -8.35
CA GLU A 247 -31.57 44.12 -8.89
C GLU A 247 -32.18 44.30 -10.29
N GLU A 248 -32.20 43.26 -11.13
CA GLU A 248 -32.91 43.27 -12.43
C GLU A 248 -34.41 43.51 -12.25
N GLN A 249 -35.06 42.81 -11.31
CA GLN A 249 -36.48 43.01 -11.00
C GLN A 249 -36.74 44.44 -10.48
N ARG A 250 -35.86 44.94 -9.61
CA ARG A 250 -35.95 46.30 -9.09
C ARG A 250 -35.83 47.35 -10.21
N TYR A 251 -34.90 47.16 -11.13
CA TYR A 251 -34.73 48.03 -12.30
C TYR A 251 -35.98 48.01 -13.20
N GLN A 252 -36.51 46.82 -13.52
CA GLN A 252 -37.72 46.68 -14.34
C GLN A 252 -38.92 47.40 -13.71
N THR A 253 -39.12 47.24 -12.40
CA THR A 253 -40.20 47.92 -11.67
C THR A 253 -40.06 49.44 -11.74
N LEU A 254 -38.84 49.95 -11.51
CA LEU A 254 -38.57 51.38 -11.58
C LEU A 254 -38.78 51.93 -13.00
N LYS A 255 -38.29 51.21 -14.01
CA LYS A 255 -38.44 51.57 -15.43
C LYS A 255 -39.92 51.70 -15.80
N LEU A 256 -40.73 50.69 -15.53
CA LEU A 256 -42.17 50.71 -15.80
C LEU A 256 -42.87 51.89 -15.11
N HIS A 257 -42.59 52.10 -13.82
CA HIS A 257 -43.18 53.23 -13.09
C HIS A 257 -42.78 54.60 -13.65
N THR A 258 -41.53 54.77 -14.10
CA THR A 258 -41.10 56.02 -14.76
C THR A 258 -41.74 56.20 -16.14
N GLU A 259 -41.87 55.12 -16.92
CA GLU A 259 -42.55 55.13 -18.23
C GLU A 259 -44.04 55.47 -18.08
N GLU A 260 -44.72 54.90 -17.09
CA GLU A 260 -46.11 55.21 -16.76
C GLU A 260 -46.31 56.69 -16.37
N LYS A 261 -45.42 57.24 -15.54
CA LYS A 261 -45.48 58.65 -15.15
C LYS A 261 -45.22 59.58 -16.34
N LEU A 262 -44.28 59.23 -17.20
CA LEU A 262 -43.99 59.99 -18.42
C LEU A 262 -45.19 59.97 -19.38
N ASN A 263 -45.83 58.81 -19.55
CA ASN A 263 -47.03 58.68 -20.38
C ASN A 263 -48.19 59.52 -19.84
N LYS A 264 -48.45 59.49 -18.53
CA LYS A 264 -49.49 60.34 -17.90
C LYS A 264 -49.22 61.83 -18.09
N ALA A 265 -47.99 62.28 -17.90
CA ALA A 265 -47.63 63.69 -18.14
C ALA A 265 -47.80 64.07 -19.61
N ASN A 266 -47.46 63.19 -20.55
CA ASN A 266 -47.67 63.42 -21.98
C ASN A 266 -49.16 63.48 -22.35
N GLU A 267 -49.99 62.62 -21.76
CA GLU A 267 -51.46 62.68 -21.90
C GLU A 267 -52.01 64.00 -21.35
N GLU A 268 -51.58 64.43 -20.16
CA GLU A 268 -51.96 65.73 -19.57
C GLU A 268 -51.56 66.90 -20.49
N ILE A 269 -50.33 66.90 -21.03
CA ILE A 269 -49.88 67.92 -21.98
C ILE A 269 -50.76 67.92 -23.25
N ALA A 270 -51.09 66.75 -23.78
CA ALA A 270 -51.96 66.64 -24.96
C ALA A 270 -53.37 67.18 -24.68
N THR A 271 -53.95 66.87 -23.52
CA THR A 271 -55.28 67.39 -23.13
C THR A 271 -55.28 68.90 -22.93
N VAL A 272 -54.25 69.47 -22.28
CA VAL A 272 -54.10 70.92 -22.10
C VAL A 272 -53.95 71.62 -23.45
N ARG A 273 -53.15 71.07 -24.37
CA ARG A 273 -52.99 71.63 -25.73
C ARG A 273 -54.30 71.58 -26.52
N ALA A 274 -55.03 70.47 -26.44
CA ALA A 274 -56.32 70.33 -27.11
C ALA A 274 -57.35 71.35 -26.57
N LYS A 275 -57.40 71.53 -25.24
CA LYS A 275 -58.27 72.52 -24.59
C LYS A 275 -57.90 73.95 -24.95
N ALA A 276 -56.62 74.31 -24.89
CA ALA A 276 -56.15 75.63 -25.31
C ALA A 276 -56.46 75.90 -26.79
N SER A 277 -56.34 74.88 -27.65
CA SER A 277 -56.72 74.99 -29.07
C SER A 277 -58.22 75.24 -29.25
N SER A 278 -59.09 74.55 -28.50
CA SER A 278 -60.54 74.76 -28.60
C SER A 278 -60.98 76.12 -28.05
N GLU A 279 -60.40 76.56 -26.94
CA GLU A 279 -60.60 77.89 -26.37
C GLU A 279 -60.14 79.00 -27.34
N ASN A 280 -58.96 78.85 -27.95
CA ASN A 280 -58.47 79.78 -28.98
C ASN A 280 -59.41 79.85 -30.19
N MET A 281 -59.96 78.72 -30.65
CA MET A 281 -60.95 78.73 -31.74
C MET A 281 -62.22 79.48 -31.33
N ALA A 282 -62.73 79.27 -30.11
CA ALA A 282 -63.91 79.96 -29.60
C ALA A 282 -63.68 81.47 -29.43
N LEU A 283 -62.54 81.88 -28.90
CA LEU A 283 -62.16 83.29 -28.77
C LEU A 283 -61.97 83.94 -30.15
N THR A 284 -61.32 83.25 -31.10
CA THR A 284 -61.15 83.75 -32.48
C THR A 284 -62.49 83.95 -33.17
N ALA A 285 -63.44 83.03 -32.99
CA ALA A 285 -64.80 83.18 -33.52
C ALA A 285 -65.55 84.36 -32.87
N SER A 286 -65.40 84.54 -31.55
CA SER A 286 -66.03 85.64 -30.80
C SER A 286 -65.45 87.01 -31.19
N LEU A 287 -64.12 87.08 -31.34
CA LEU A 287 -63.41 88.27 -31.82
C LEU A 287 -63.90 88.67 -33.21
N ARG A 288 -63.99 87.71 -34.14
CA ARG A 288 -64.52 87.96 -35.49
C ARG A 288 -65.96 88.49 -35.46
N LYS A 289 -66.81 87.95 -34.58
CA LYS A 289 -68.19 88.43 -34.43
C LYS A 289 -68.26 89.88 -33.95
N GLU A 290 -67.48 90.25 -32.93
CA GLU A 290 -67.43 91.62 -32.44
C GLU A 290 -66.76 92.59 -33.44
N GLN A 291 -65.73 92.14 -34.16
CA GLN A 291 -65.13 92.91 -35.27
C GLN A 291 -66.18 93.26 -36.33
N MET A 292 -66.95 92.28 -36.81
CA MET A 292 -68.02 92.51 -37.80
C MET A 292 -69.10 93.47 -37.27
N LYS A 293 -69.42 93.42 -35.97
CA LYS A 293 -70.41 94.32 -35.35
C LYS A 293 -69.88 95.76 -35.25
N ASN A 294 -68.62 95.94 -34.86
CA ASN A 294 -67.97 97.25 -34.83
C ASN A 294 -67.93 97.86 -36.24
N GLU A 295 -67.49 97.09 -37.24
CA GLU A 295 -67.46 97.54 -38.64
C GLU A 295 -68.86 97.97 -39.11
N SER A 296 -69.91 97.23 -38.76
CA SER A 296 -71.30 97.60 -39.07
C SER A 296 -71.74 98.89 -38.37
N LEU A 297 -71.39 99.08 -37.09
CA LEU A 297 -71.71 100.30 -36.34
C LEU A 297 -70.95 101.51 -36.86
N GLU A 298 -69.67 101.35 -37.23
CA GLU A 298 -68.86 102.40 -37.85
C GLU A 298 -69.47 102.85 -39.19
N GLN A 299 -69.91 101.90 -40.03
CA GLN A 299 -70.61 102.22 -41.28
C GLN A 299 -71.92 102.98 -41.03
N ALA A 300 -72.73 102.55 -40.04
CA ALA A 300 -73.97 103.26 -39.69
C ALA A 300 -73.71 104.67 -39.14
N LEU A 301 -72.65 104.85 -38.34
CA LEU A 301 -72.23 106.13 -37.82
C LEU A 301 -71.76 107.06 -38.95
N GLN A 302 -70.99 106.54 -39.91
CA GLN A 302 -70.59 107.28 -41.11
C GLN A 302 -71.81 107.74 -41.92
N GLN A 303 -72.79 106.85 -42.14
CA GLN A 303 -74.04 107.19 -42.82
C GLN A 303 -74.80 108.30 -42.08
N LYS A 304 -74.92 108.21 -40.74
CA LYS A 304 -75.58 109.26 -39.94
C LYS A 304 -74.85 110.59 -39.98
N ASN A 305 -73.51 110.59 -39.97
CA ASN A 305 -72.74 111.81 -40.14
C ASN A 305 -72.98 112.44 -41.53
N GLN A 306 -73.05 111.63 -42.59
CA GLN A 306 -73.39 112.12 -43.93
C GLN A 306 -74.79 112.74 -43.98
N GLU A 307 -75.79 112.09 -43.38
CA GLU A 307 -77.15 112.64 -43.27
C GLU A 307 -77.18 113.96 -42.48
N LEU A 308 -76.41 114.07 -41.40
CA LEU A 308 -76.29 115.32 -40.63
C LEU A 308 -75.62 116.42 -41.46
N GLU A 309 -74.53 116.10 -42.19
CA GLU A 309 -73.88 117.04 -43.10
C GLU A 309 -74.84 117.53 -44.20
N GLU A 310 -75.67 116.65 -44.76
CA GLU A 310 -76.71 117.01 -45.73
C GLU A 310 -77.80 117.90 -45.12
N LEU A 311 -78.30 117.57 -43.92
CA LEU A 311 -79.27 118.38 -43.20
C LEU A 311 -78.70 119.76 -42.85
N THR A 312 -77.46 119.84 -42.38
CA THR A 312 -76.75 121.10 -42.13
C THR A 312 -76.65 121.93 -43.40
N LYS A 313 -76.27 121.32 -44.54
CA LYS A 313 -76.24 122.01 -45.84
C LYS A 313 -77.61 122.60 -46.21
N ILE A 314 -78.70 121.83 -46.06
CA ILE A 314 -80.06 122.31 -46.35
C ILE A 314 -80.45 123.47 -45.42
N CYS A 315 -80.12 123.38 -44.12
CA CYS A 315 -80.34 124.45 -43.16
C CYS A 315 -79.55 125.72 -43.53
N ASP A 316 -78.27 125.60 -43.88
CA ASP A 316 -77.43 126.71 -44.32
C ASP A 316 -77.97 127.34 -45.62
N GLU A 317 -78.43 126.53 -46.57
CA GLU A 317 -79.11 126.99 -47.79
C GLU A 317 -80.40 127.77 -47.50
N LEU A 318 -81.19 127.32 -46.51
CA LEU A 318 -82.40 128.02 -46.06
C LEU A 318 -82.06 129.35 -45.38
N ILE A 319 -81.07 129.38 -44.48
CA ILE A 319 -80.58 130.61 -43.84
C ILE A 319 -80.11 131.60 -44.90
N ALA A 320 -79.33 131.14 -45.89
CA ALA A 320 -78.85 131.96 -47.00
C ALA A 320 -79.99 132.49 -47.91
N LYS A 321 -81.12 131.78 -48.01
CA LYS A 321 -82.34 132.26 -48.70
C LYS A 321 -83.11 133.29 -47.86
N MET A 322 -83.21 133.11 -46.55
CA MET A 322 -83.90 134.04 -45.64
C MET A 322 -83.13 135.36 -45.43
N GLY A 323 -81.79 135.32 -45.43
CA GLY A 323 -80.95 136.53 -45.33
C GLY A 323 -80.89 137.40 -46.60
N LYS A 324 -81.67 137.07 -47.66
CA LYS A 324 -81.76 137.83 -48.92
C LYS A 324 -83.07 138.61 -49.08
N TYR A 325 -83.91 138.65 -48.05
CA TYR A 325 -85.20 139.39 -48.02
C TYR A 325 -85.18 140.58 -47.03
N ASP A 326 -84.04 141.27 -46.93
CA ASP A 326 -84.00 142.68 -46.49
C ASP A 326 -84.13 143.62 -47.70
#